data_AF-A0A963ZHY0-F1
#
_entry.id   AF-A0A963ZHY0-F1
#
_cell.length_a   1.000
_cell.length_b   1.000
_cell.length_c   1.000
_cell.angle_alpha   90.00
_cell.angle_beta   90.00
_cell.angle_gamma   90.00
#
_symmetry.space_group_name_H-M   'P 1'
#
loop_
_entity.id
_entity.type
_entity.pdbx_description
1 polymer ?
#
loop_
_entity_poly.entity_id
_entity_poly.type
_entity_poly.pdbx_seq_one_letter_code
_entity_poly.pdbx_strand_id
1 'polypeptide(L)'
;MKIRTVAMLLSISMFAAAFTVTGYGSSADDAMAVMKEYVETLESIKTVDDANAMKGKLQELGKKLSEMNGTEAEAQKLAEDPEFSELTQKMMNEVGRLMKDSEIGPIVTEAMQSISN
;
A
#
# COMPACT_ATOMS: atom_id res chain seq x y z
N MET A 1 19.48 3.11 8.91
CA MET A 1 18.01 3.28 8.97
C MET A 1 17.31 2.94 7.64
N LYS A 2 17.81 1.97 6.85
CA LYS A 2 17.28 1.62 5.51
C LYS A 2 16.47 0.30 5.46
N ILE A 3 16.47 -0.46 6.55
CA ILE A 3 15.90 -1.82 6.60
C ILE A 3 14.37 -1.79 6.85
N ARG A 4 13.86 -0.76 7.54
CA ARG A 4 12.44 -0.67 7.91
C ARG A 4 11.51 -0.35 6.72
N THR A 5 11.94 0.52 5.80
CA THR A 5 11.13 0.87 4.61
C THR A 5 11.01 -0.30 3.63
N VAL A 6 12.06 -1.12 3.50
CA VAL A 6 12.05 -2.34 2.67
C VAL A 6 11.19 -3.44 3.31
N ALA A 7 11.23 -3.58 4.63
CA ALA A 7 10.35 -4.50 5.37
C ALA A 7 8.86 -4.11 5.26
N MET A 8 8.56 -2.82 5.10
CA MET A 8 7.19 -2.29 4.93
C MET A 8 6.63 -2.52 3.52
N LEU A 9 7.44 -2.27 2.48
CA LEU A 9 7.15 -2.69 1.10
C LEU A 9 6.96 -4.20 0.99
N LEU A 10 7.77 -4.97 1.74
CA LEU A 10 7.61 -6.42 1.86
C LEU A 10 6.33 -6.82 2.61
N SER A 11 5.87 -6.06 3.61
CA SER A 11 4.64 -6.38 4.34
C SER A 11 3.36 -6.03 3.56
N ILE A 12 3.39 -5.01 2.70
CA ILE A 12 2.31 -4.74 1.74
C ILE A 12 2.35 -5.78 0.60
N SER A 13 3.52 -6.28 0.19
CA SER A 13 3.58 -7.45 -0.70
C SER A 13 3.17 -8.77 -0.01
N MET A 14 3.22 -8.81 1.33
CA MET A 14 2.69 -9.91 2.15
C MET A 14 1.21 -9.71 2.50
N PHE A 15 0.53 -8.70 1.97
CA PHE A 15 -0.89 -8.49 2.26
C PHE A 15 -1.75 -9.70 1.87
N ALA A 16 -1.38 -10.41 0.80
CA ALA A 16 -1.99 -11.68 0.43
C ALA A 16 -1.56 -12.86 1.32
N ALA A 17 -0.40 -12.80 1.98
CA ALA A 17 0.16 -13.87 2.81
C ALA A 17 -0.13 -13.73 4.31
N ALA A 18 -0.44 -12.51 4.79
CA ALA A 18 -0.72 -12.19 6.19
C ALA A 18 -2.22 -12.02 6.48
N PHE A 19 -3.08 -12.26 5.48
CA PHE A 19 -4.55 -12.18 5.57
C PHE A 19 -5.17 -13.34 6.36
N THR A 20 -4.51 -13.78 7.44
CA THR A 20 -4.98 -14.83 8.32
C THR A 20 -5.02 -14.31 9.75
N VAL A 21 -6.24 -14.26 10.29
CA VAL A 21 -6.60 -14.23 11.72
C VAL A 21 -6.62 -12.83 12.38
N THR A 22 -7.77 -12.15 12.30
CA THR A 22 -8.83 -12.12 13.33
C THR A 22 -10.04 -11.35 12.77
N GLY A 23 -11.25 -11.87 12.98
CA GLY A 23 -12.43 -11.44 12.22
C GLY A 23 -12.78 -9.96 12.34
N TYR A 24 -13.01 -9.32 11.19
CA TYR A 24 -14.10 -8.36 10.90
C TYR A 24 -14.06 -8.01 9.39
N GLY A 25 -14.82 -8.75 8.58
CA GLY A 25 -15.65 -8.24 7.48
C GLY A 25 -15.11 -7.40 6.32
N SER A 26 -13.82 -7.41 5.96
CA SER A 26 -13.37 -6.77 4.71
C SER A 26 -13.27 -7.79 3.58
N SER A 27 -13.97 -7.55 2.46
CA SER A 27 -13.97 -8.47 1.32
C SER A 27 -12.71 -8.32 0.47
N ALA A 28 -12.37 -9.36 -0.32
CA ALA A 28 -11.32 -9.25 -1.33
C ALA A 28 -11.54 -8.04 -2.27
N ASP A 29 -12.79 -7.72 -2.56
CA ASP A 29 -13.15 -6.63 -3.46
C ASP A 29 -12.87 -5.25 -2.81
N ASP A 30 -13.04 -5.13 -1.48
CA ASP A 30 -12.68 -3.91 -0.73
C ASP A 30 -11.16 -3.71 -0.70
N ALA A 31 -10.40 -4.79 -0.50
CA ALA A 31 -8.94 -4.76 -0.54
C ALA A 31 -8.43 -4.34 -1.92
N MET A 32 -9.04 -4.87 -2.98
CA MET A 32 -8.73 -4.48 -4.35
C MET A 32 -9.04 -3.00 -4.61
N ALA A 33 -10.19 -2.50 -4.13
CA ALA A 33 -10.56 -1.09 -4.27
C ALA A 33 -9.57 -0.15 -3.57
N VAL A 34 -9.18 -0.47 -2.33
CA VAL A 34 -8.21 0.36 -1.58
C VAL A 34 -6.81 0.27 -2.20
N MET A 35 -6.38 -0.90 -2.66
CA MET A 35 -5.11 -1.04 -3.39
C MET A 35 -5.09 -0.21 -4.67
N LYS A 36 -6.19 -0.22 -5.43
CA LYS A 36 -6.32 0.60 -6.63
C LYS A 36 -6.23 2.09 -6.32
N GLU A 37 -6.98 2.56 -5.31
CA GLU A 37 -6.91 3.95 -4.89
C GLU A 37 -5.52 4.34 -4.35
N TYR A 38 -4.83 3.42 -3.68
CA TYR A 38 -3.46 3.60 -3.22
C TYR A 38 -2.50 3.81 -4.40
N VAL A 39 -2.58 2.96 -5.42
CA VAL A 39 -1.78 3.07 -6.65
C VAL A 39 -2.08 4.38 -7.38
N GLU A 40 -3.35 4.71 -7.60
CA GLU A 40 -3.75 5.95 -8.27
C GLU A 40 -3.26 7.19 -7.50
N THR A 41 -3.29 7.16 -6.17
CA THR A 41 -2.76 8.23 -5.33
C THR A 41 -1.25 8.39 -5.53
N LEU A 42 -0.49 7.29 -5.54
CA LEU A 42 0.95 7.33 -5.83
C LEU A 42 1.26 7.85 -7.24
N GLU A 43 0.49 7.40 -8.24
CA GLU A 43 0.63 7.82 -9.63
C GLU A 43 0.37 9.34 -9.78
N SER A 44 -0.55 9.90 -8.99
CA SER A 44 -0.86 11.33 -9.02
C SER A 44 0.26 12.23 -8.50
N ILE A 45 1.20 11.70 -7.70
CA ILE A 45 2.28 12.48 -7.12
C ILE A 45 3.37 12.69 -8.17
N LYS A 46 3.42 13.91 -8.72
CA LYS A 46 4.45 14.35 -9.68
C LYS A 46 5.35 15.45 -9.11
N THR A 47 4.89 16.14 -8.07
CA THR A 47 5.60 17.24 -7.42
C THR A 47 5.63 17.09 -5.90
N VAL A 48 6.44 17.93 -5.23
CA VAL A 48 6.49 18.03 -3.78
C VAL A 48 5.16 18.52 -3.19
N ASP A 49 4.47 19.43 -3.88
CA ASP A 49 3.16 19.92 -3.46
C ASP A 49 2.10 18.82 -3.50
N ASP A 50 2.10 18.00 -4.56
CA ASP A 50 1.23 16.82 -4.65
C ASP A 50 1.54 15.83 -3.51
N ALA A 51 2.83 15.60 -3.22
CA ALA A 51 3.24 14.69 -2.16
C ALA A 51 2.74 15.17 -0.79
N ASN A 52 2.85 16.47 -0.50
CA ASN A 52 2.33 17.04 0.75
C ASN A 52 0.80 16.99 0.82
N ALA A 53 0.11 17.27 -0.28
CA ALA A 53 -1.35 17.21 -0.36
C ALA A 53 -1.88 15.78 -0.18
N MET A 54 -1.21 14.79 -0.78
CA MET A 54 -1.62 13.38 -0.76
C MET A 54 -1.07 12.58 0.41
N LYS A 55 -0.13 13.13 1.19
CA LYS A 55 0.47 12.46 2.37
C LYS A 55 -0.59 11.91 3.33
N GLY A 56 -1.57 12.73 3.71
CA GLY A 56 -2.65 12.30 4.61
C GLY A 56 -3.50 11.18 4.03
N LYS A 57 -3.74 11.22 2.71
CA LYS A 57 -4.48 10.18 1.99
C LYS A 57 -3.70 8.87 1.94
N LEU A 58 -2.40 8.91 1.65
CA LEU A 58 -1.53 7.73 1.68
C LEU A 58 -1.47 7.08 3.07
N GLN A 59 -1.46 7.89 4.14
CA GLN A 59 -1.56 7.40 5.52
C GLN A 59 -2.91 6.72 5.79
N GLU A 60 -4.01 7.34 5.38
CA GLU A 60 -5.36 6.78 5.56
C GLU A 60 -5.53 5.46 4.80
N LEU A 61 -5.16 5.41 3.53
CA LEU A 61 -5.29 4.21 2.71
C LEU A 61 -4.36 3.10 3.20
N GLY A 62 -3.14 3.44 3.60
CA GLY A 62 -2.21 2.48 4.19
C GLY A 62 -2.71 1.90 5.50
N LYS A 63 -3.35 2.72 6.34
CA LYS A 63 -4.03 2.27 7.55
C LYS A 63 -5.22 1.37 7.23
N LYS A 64 -6.08 1.76 6.29
CA LYS A 64 -7.21 0.92 5.84
C LYS A 64 -6.73 -0.46 5.39
N LEU A 65 -5.66 -0.52 4.58
CA LEU A 65 -5.04 -1.79 4.23
C LEU A 65 -4.61 -2.53 5.51
N SER A 66 -3.80 -1.93 6.39
CA SER A 66 -3.32 -2.63 7.60
C SER A 66 -4.42 -3.16 8.53
N GLU A 67 -5.60 -2.53 8.54
CA GLU A 67 -6.74 -2.91 9.36
C GLU A 67 -7.68 -3.91 8.67
N MET A 68 -7.53 -4.13 7.36
CA MET A 68 -8.32 -5.12 6.65
C MET A 68 -7.96 -6.51 7.14
N ASN A 69 -9.01 -7.20 7.54
CA ASN A 69 -8.97 -8.60 7.87
C ASN A 69 -9.99 -9.30 6.98
N GLY A 70 -9.56 -10.33 6.29
CA GLY A 70 -10.50 -11.28 5.70
C GLY A 70 -10.01 -12.70 5.86
N THR A 71 -10.56 -13.56 5.03
CA THR A 71 -10.45 -15.01 5.16
C THR A 71 -9.33 -15.57 4.29
N GLU A 72 -8.86 -16.78 4.61
CA GLU A 72 -7.89 -17.51 3.79
C GLU A 72 -8.38 -17.66 2.33
N ALA A 73 -9.69 -17.87 2.12
CA ALA A 73 -10.28 -17.97 0.79
C ALA A 73 -10.21 -16.64 0.01
N GLU A 74 -10.40 -15.51 0.68
CA GLU A 74 -10.26 -14.18 0.06
C GLU A 74 -8.81 -13.84 -0.23
N ALA A 75 -7.90 -14.24 0.65
CA ALA A 75 -6.47 -14.13 0.44
C ALA A 75 -6.02 -14.91 -0.80
N GLN A 76 -6.50 -16.16 -0.93
CA GLN A 76 -6.25 -17.00 -2.11
C GLN A 76 -6.87 -16.38 -3.37
N LYS A 77 -8.11 -15.87 -3.28
CA LYS A 77 -8.76 -15.16 -4.40
C LYS A 77 -7.90 -13.99 -4.88
N LEU A 78 -7.39 -13.15 -3.98
CA LEU A 78 -6.51 -12.04 -4.32
C LEU A 78 -5.14 -12.49 -4.85
N ALA A 79 -4.58 -13.56 -4.31
CA ALA A 79 -3.29 -14.09 -4.75
C ALA A 79 -3.35 -14.67 -6.17
N GLU A 80 -4.48 -15.26 -6.55
CA GLU A 80 -4.75 -15.76 -7.89
C GLU A 80 -5.27 -14.68 -8.84
N ASP A 81 -5.64 -13.50 -8.33
CA ASP A 81 -6.15 -12.40 -9.13
C ASP A 81 -5.00 -11.68 -9.88
N PRO A 82 -4.99 -11.73 -11.22
CA PRO A 82 -3.96 -11.08 -12.01
C PRO A 82 -3.98 -9.56 -11.87
N GLU A 83 -5.15 -8.94 -11.70
CA GLU A 83 -5.26 -7.48 -11.52
C GLU A 83 -4.65 -7.06 -10.18
N PHE A 84 -4.83 -7.85 -9.12
CA PHE A 84 -4.16 -7.59 -7.83
C PHE A 84 -2.62 -7.68 -7.94
N SER A 85 -2.11 -8.66 -8.69
CA SER A 85 -0.68 -8.79 -8.98
C SER A 85 -0.15 -7.59 -9.77
N GLU A 86 -0.88 -7.13 -10.79
CA GLU A 86 -0.52 -5.94 -11.57
C GLU A 86 -0.52 -4.68 -10.71
N LEU A 87 -1.53 -4.48 -9.86
CA LEU A 87 -1.61 -3.35 -8.92
C LEU A 87 -0.43 -3.36 -7.95
N THR A 88 -0.06 -4.52 -7.43
CA THR A 88 1.10 -4.66 -6.52
C THR A 88 2.40 -4.27 -7.22
N GLN A 89 2.59 -4.70 -8.48
CA GLN A 89 3.75 -4.30 -9.27
C GLN A 89 3.77 -2.79 -9.56
N LYS A 90 2.64 -2.21 -9.97
CA LYS A 90 2.51 -0.77 -10.19
C LYS A 90 2.83 0.02 -8.93
N MET A 91 2.28 -0.39 -7.78
CA MET A 91 2.59 0.20 -6.49
C MET A 91 4.10 0.18 -6.21
N MET A 92 4.76 -0.97 -6.36
CA MET A 92 6.21 -1.08 -6.14
C MET A 92 7.01 -0.17 -7.08
N ASN A 93 6.60 -0.07 -8.35
CA ASN A 93 7.24 0.79 -9.33
C ASN A 93 7.08 2.27 -8.99
N GLU A 94 5.87 2.70 -8.62
CA GLU A 94 5.59 4.09 -8.26
C GLU A 94 6.25 4.47 -6.94
N VAL A 95 6.18 3.64 -5.91
CA VAL A 95 6.95 3.88 -4.67
C VAL A 95 8.44 3.93 -5.00
N GLY A 96 8.96 3.01 -5.80
CA GLY A 96 10.36 3.01 -6.22
C GLY A 96 10.77 4.28 -6.98
N ARG A 97 9.88 4.81 -7.83
CA ARG A 97 10.06 6.09 -8.53
C ARG A 97 10.10 7.25 -7.55
N LEU A 98 9.10 7.36 -6.68
CA LEU A 98 8.95 8.44 -5.70
C LEU A 98 10.08 8.46 -4.68
N MET A 99 10.56 7.28 -4.26
CA MET A 99 11.67 7.14 -3.31
C MET A 99 13.03 7.53 -3.90
N LYS A 100 13.21 7.47 -5.23
CA LYS A 100 14.43 7.92 -5.90
C LYS A 100 14.50 9.44 -6.04
N ASP A 101 13.35 10.10 -5.97
CA ASP A 101 13.26 11.55 -5.92
C ASP A 101 13.70 12.05 -4.54
N SER A 102 14.69 12.94 -4.50
CA SER A 102 15.29 13.41 -3.25
C SER A 102 14.38 14.29 -2.41
N GLU A 103 13.38 14.93 -3.04
CA GLU A 103 12.47 15.86 -2.38
C GLU A 103 11.15 15.17 -2.02
N ILE A 104 10.62 14.33 -2.92
CA ILE A 104 9.37 13.60 -2.71
C ILE A 104 9.57 12.35 -1.83
N GLY A 105 10.69 11.64 -2.01
CA GLY A 105 10.97 10.38 -1.33
C GLY A 105 10.85 10.44 0.21
N PRO A 106 11.39 11.47 0.89
CA PRO A 106 11.21 11.63 2.33
C PRO A 106 9.74 11.77 2.76
N ILE A 107 8.93 12.52 2.01
CA ILE A 107 7.51 12.76 2.33
C ILE A 107 6.71 11.46 2.20
N VAL A 108 6.92 10.73 1.10
CA VAL A 108 6.25 9.44 0.86
C VAL A 108 6.71 8.41 1.89
N THR A 109 8.00 8.39 2.24
CA THR A 109 8.52 7.52 3.32
C THR A 109 7.81 7.79 4.64
N GLU A 110 7.65 9.06 5.00
CA GLU A 110 7.00 9.46 6.26
C GLU A 110 5.50 9.10 6.26
N ALA A 111 4.83 9.29 5.12
CA ALA A 111 3.44 8.87 4.93
C ALA A 111 3.28 7.37 5.18
N MET A 112 4.18 6.56 4.63
CA MET A 112 4.14 5.10 4.82
C MET A 112 4.51 4.69 6.25
N GLN A 113 5.52 5.31 6.87
CA GLN A 113 5.97 4.95 8.22
C GLN A 113 4.91 5.15 9.31
N SER A 114 3.98 6.07 9.09
CA SER A 114 2.90 6.37 10.04
C SER A 114 1.87 5.24 10.15
N ILE A 115 1.94 4.22 9.28
CA ILE A 115 1.08 3.04 9.28
C ILE A 115 1.50 2.03 10.37
N SER A 116 2.74 2.10 10.90
CA SER A 116 3.28 1.14 11.88
C SER A 116 3.32 1.61 13.35
N ASN A 117 2.76 2.77 13.67
CA ASN A 117 2.65 3.28 15.05
C ASN A 117 1.19 3.26 15.51
#